data_AF-A0A0M3J656-F1
#
_entry.id   AF-A0A0M3J656-F1
#
_cell.length_a   1.000
_cell.length_b   1.000
_cell.length_c   1.000
_cell.angle_alpha   90.00
_cell.angle_beta   90.00
_cell.angle_gamma   90.00
#
_symmetry.space_group_name_H-M   'P 1'
#
loop_
_entity.id
_entity.type
_entity.pdbx_description
1 polymer ?
#
loop_
_entity_poly.entity_id
_entity_poly.type
_entity_poly.pdbx_seq_one_letter_code
_entity_poly.pdbx_strand_id
1 'polypeptide(L)'
;MINSNVERRDELNRERSKFVDTFEAVFFDDREGAWFDLNIRTGDRDDDAYPSLAVPLFTECYSTLNNHMMVDVLETLQRKGLLQFPGGVPTSLMKGTNQQWDYPNGWAPINHMIIEGLRKSNHPIMQQKAFEIANKWVNRNYQLYQKDKKMWEKYDVAKAYVRAAKGGEYENQVIGLIVFHHQNVRNKR
;
A
#
# COMPACT_ATOMS: atom_id res chain seq x y z
N MET A 1 -2.87 -40.33 -0.27
CA MET A 1 -2.54 -39.00 0.28
C MET A 1 -1.88 -38.05 -0.73
N ILE A 2 -1.05 -38.53 -1.66
CA ILE A 2 -0.43 -37.64 -2.67
C ILE A 2 -1.45 -37.17 -3.73
N ASN A 3 -2.31 -38.07 -4.23
CA ASN A 3 -3.32 -37.71 -5.25
C ASN A 3 -4.38 -36.70 -4.77
N SER A 4 -4.81 -36.80 -3.52
CA SER A 4 -5.79 -35.85 -2.94
C SER A 4 -5.24 -34.42 -2.83
N ASN A 5 -3.92 -34.28 -2.70
CA ASN A 5 -3.28 -32.97 -2.64
C ASN A 5 -3.16 -32.33 -4.04
N VAL A 6 -2.93 -33.15 -5.08
CA VAL A 6 -2.93 -32.69 -6.48
C VAL A 6 -4.34 -32.26 -6.91
N GLU A 7 -5.36 -33.06 -6.61
CA GLU A 7 -6.75 -32.71 -6.92
C GLU A 7 -7.18 -31.41 -6.23
N ARG A 8 -6.86 -31.24 -4.94
CA ARG A 8 -7.16 -30.01 -4.20
C ARG A 8 -6.40 -28.81 -4.75
N ARG A 9 -5.13 -28.96 -5.12
CA ARG A 9 -4.34 -27.90 -5.77
C ARG A 9 -4.99 -27.46 -7.07
N ASP A 10 -5.41 -28.41 -7.90
CA ASP A 10 -6.00 -28.11 -9.21
C ASP A 10 -7.38 -27.45 -9.06
N GLU A 11 -8.17 -27.83 -8.05
CA GLU A 11 -9.40 -27.15 -7.66
C GLU A 11 -9.15 -25.70 -7.22
N LEU A 12 -8.21 -25.47 -6.30
CA LEU A 12 -7.82 -24.13 -5.84
C LEU A 12 -7.34 -23.25 -6.99
N ASN A 13 -6.61 -23.81 -7.95
CA ASN A 13 -6.17 -23.08 -9.14
C ASN A 13 -7.35 -22.65 -10.03
N ARG A 14 -8.36 -23.51 -10.21
CA ARG A 14 -9.59 -23.16 -10.95
C ARG A 14 -10.40 -22.09 -10.23
N GLU A 15 -10.56 -22.22 -8.91
CA GLU A 15 -11.25 -21.21 -8.08
C GLU A 15 -10.52 -19.86 -8.15
N ARG A 16 -9.19 -19.87 -8.02
CA ARG A 16 -8.37 -18.65 -8.17
C ARG A 16 -8.54 -18.02 -9.55
N SER A 17 -8.48 -18.82 -10.63
CA SER A 17 -8.63 -18.28 -11.99
C SER A 17 -9.99 -17.61 -12.15
N LYS A 18 -11.07 -18.29 -11.75
CA LYS A 18 -12.43 -17.73 -11.81
C LYS A 18 -12.57 -16.46 -10.98
N PHE A 19 -11.94 -16.42 -9.80
CA PHE A 19 -11.93 -15.24 -8.95
C PHE A 19 -11.23 -14.06 -9.63
N VAL A 20 -10.02 -14.27 -10.17
CA VAL A 20 -9.27 -13.22 -10.87
C VAL A 20 -10.07 -12.67 -12.05
N ASP A 21 -10.64 -13.53 -12.89
CA ASP A 21 -11.42 -13.12 -14.06
C ASP A 21 -12.66 -12.30 -13.65
N THR A 22 -13.35 -12.73 -12.59
CA THR A 22 -14.54 -12.03 -12.08
C THR A 22 -14.15 -10.70 -11.42
N PHE A 23 -13.07 -10.70 -10.64
CA PHE A 23 -12.59 -9.51 -9.93
C PHE A 23 -12.16 -8.42 -10.92
N GLU A 24 -11.40 -8.77 -11.96
CA GLU A 24 -11.03 -7.86 -13.04
C GLU A 24 -12.26 -7.31 -13.75
N ALA A 25 -13.20 -8.18 -14.15
CA ALA A 25 -14.42 -7.75 -14.85
C ALA A 25 -15.33 -6.81 -14.05
N VAL A 26 -15.34 -6.93 -12.71
CA VAL A 26 -16.21 -6.13 -11.84
C VAL A 26 -15.54 -4.82 -11.45
N PHE A 27 -14.28 -4.86 -11.03
CA PHE A 27 -13.64 -3.73 -10.35
C PHE A 27 -12.68 -2.94 -11.25
N PHE A 28 -12.13 -3.53 -12.30
CA PHE A 28 -11.27 -2.80 -13.23
C PHE A 28 -12.10 -1.87 -14.12
N ASP A 29 -11.66 -0.63 -14.28
CA ASP A 29 -12.21 0.31 -15.26
C ASP A 29 -11.15 0.54 -16.34
N ASP A 30 -11.37 0.00 -17.54
CA ASP A 30 -10.46 0.12 -18.68
C ASP A 30 -10.20 1.56 -19.12
N ARG A 31 -11.12 2.50 -18.83
CA ARG A 31 -10.97 3.90 -19.20
C ARG A 31 -10.05 4.63 -18.23
N GLU A 32 -10.17 4.31 -16.95
CA GLU A 32 -9.34 4.91 -15.92
C GLU A 32 -8.00 4.20 -15.79
N GLY A 33 -7.94 2.89 -16.06
CA GLY A 33 -6.72 2.08 -16.01
C GLY A 33 -6.40 1.53 -14.62
N ALA A 34 -7.40 1.28 -13.77
CA ALA A 34 -7.21 0.77 -12.40
C ALA A 34 -8.45 0.09 -11.82
N TRP A 35 -8.30 -0.49 -10.63
CA TRP A 35 -9.41 -1.07 -9.86
C TRP A 35 -10.07 -0.04 -8.94
N PHE A 36 -11.39 -0.04 -8.89
CA PHE A 36 -12.17 0.89 -8.07
C PHE A 36 -13.22 0.16 -7.25
N ASP A 37 -13.60 0.74 -6.11
CA ASP A 37 -14.68 0.20 -5.31
C ASP A 37 -16.02 0.37 -6.05
N LEU A 38 -16.90 -0.62 -5.89
CA LEU A 38 -18.22 -0.64 -6.53
C LEU A 38 -19.32 -0.48 -5.49
N ASN A 39 -20.18 0.52 -5.67
CA ASN A 39 -21.40 0.64 -4.90
C ASN A 39 -22.42 -0.39 -5.40
N ILE A 40 -22.57 -1.50 -4.67
CA ILE A 40 -23.48 -2.59 -5.05
C ILE A 40 -24.97 -2.18 -5.13
N ARG A 41 -25.37 -1.05 -4.55
CA ARG A 41 -26.77 -0.58 -4.59
C ARG A 41 -27.08 0.19 -5.87
N THR A 42 -26.14 1.00 -6.33
CA THR A 42 -26.33 1.85 -7.52
C THR A 42 -25.66 1.28 -8.76
N GLY A 43 -24.65 0.43 -8.59
CA GLY A 43 -23.77 -0.05 -9.65
C GLY A 43 -22.68 0.95 -10.04
N ASP A 44 -22.58 2.08 -9.34
CA ASP A 44 -21.58 3.11 -9.64
C ASP A 44 -20.23 2.76 -9.02
N ARG A 45 -19.16 3.15 -9.73
CA ARG A 45 -17.79 3.08 -9.21
C ARG A 45 -17.48 4.33 -8.38
N ASP A 46 -16.76 4.15 -7.30
CA ASP A 46 -16.16 5.24 -6.55
C ASP A 46 -14.83 5.65 -7.20
N ASP A 47 -14.77 6.86 -7.74
CA ASP A 47 -13.59 7.40 -8.43
C ASP A 47 -12.65 8.19 -7.49
N ASP A 48 -12.90 8.15 -6.17
CA ASP A 48 -12.05 8.80 -5.20
C ASP A 48 -10.60 8.26 -5.22
N ALA A 49 -9.66 9.13 -4.88
CA ALA A 49 -8.24 8.82 -4.96
C ALA A 49 -7.77 8.01 -3.73
N TYR A 50 -7.97 6.71 -3.80
CA TYR A 50 -7.44 5.73 -2.85
C TYR A 50 -6.29 4.91 -3.46
N PRO A 51 -5.17 4.70 -2.76
CA PRO A 51 -4.10 3.84 -3.23
C PRO A 51 -4.50 2.36 -3.32
N SER A 52 -5.60 1.95 -2.68
CA SER A 52 -6.16 0.59 -2.81
C SER A 52 -6.39 0.19 -4.26
N LEU A 53 -6.57 1.16 -5.17
CA LEU A 53 -6.68 0.94 -6.60
C LEU A 53 -5.51 0.17 -7.23
N ALA A 54 -4.35 0.11 -6.56
CA ALA A 54 -3.18 -0.62 -7.03
C ALA A 54 -2.83 -1.86 -6.18
N VAL A 55 -3.61 -2.17 -5.13
CA VAL A 55 -3.40 -3.38 -4.30
C VAL A 55 -3.47 -4.69 -5.10
N PRO A 56 -4.28 -4.81 -6.18
CA PRO A 56 -4.23 -6.00 -7.02
C PRO A 56 -2.83 -6.31 -7.58
N LEU A 57 -1.98 -5.31 -7.80
CA LEU A 57 -0.57 -5.53 -8.19
C LEU A 57 0.22 -6.30 -7.12
N PHE A 58 -0.03 -6.05 -5.84
CA PHE A 58 0.61 -6.74 -4.72
C PHE A 58 0.14 -8.19 -4.60
N THR A 59 -1.18 -8.39 -4.73
CA THR A 59 -1.83 -9.70 -4.58
C THR A 59 -1.70 -10.59 -5.82
N GLU A 60 -1.20 -10.06 -6.93
CA GLU A 60 -1.13 -10.76 -8.22
C GLU A 60 -2.52 -11.28 -8.66
N CYS A 61 -3.56 -10.50 -8.33
CA CYS A 61 -4.95 -10.76 -8.68
C CYS A 61 -5.31 -10.02 -9.97
N TYR A 62 -4.59 -10.35 -11.03
CA TYR A 62 -4.75 -9.76 -12.35
C TYR A 62 -4.15 -10.68 -13.42
N SER A 63 -4.57 -10.53 -14.67
CA SER A 63 -3.97 -11.29 -15.77
C SER A 63 -2.54 -10.82 -16.06
N THR A 64 -1.55 -11.69 -15.82
CA THR A 64 -0.13 -11.38 -16.07
C THR A 64 0.22 -11.26 -17.56
N LEU A 65 -0.70 -11.64 -18.45
CA LEU A 65 -0.54 -11.43 -19.90
C LEU A 65 -0.81 -9.97 -20.30
N ASN A 66 -1.43 -9.18 -19.43
CA ASN A 66 -1.76 -7.78 -19.67
C ASN A 66 -0.71 -6.85 -19.06
N ASN A 67 0.47 -6.80 -19.67
CA ASN A 67 1.56 -5.92 -19.22
C ASN A 67 1.18 -4.42 -19.30
N HIS A 68 0.28 -4.04 -20.21
CA HIS A 68 -0.17 -2.66 -20.37
C HIS A 68 -0.96 -2.17 -19.15
N MET A 69 -1.85 -3.01 -18.62
CA MET A 69 -2.62 -2.71 -17.42
C MET A 69 -1.75 -2.32 -16.21
N MET A 70 -0.59 -2.95 -16.02
CA MET A 70 0.32 -2.58 -14.93
C MET A 70 0.84 -1.14 -15.08
N VAL A 71 1.10 -0.71 -16.31
CA VAL A 71 1.54 0.64 -16.63
C VAL A 71 0.40 1.63 -16.40
N ASP A 72 -0.81 1.31 -16.86
CA ASP A 72 -2.00 2.14 -16.69
C ASP A 72 -2.31 2.42 -15.21
N VAL A 73 -2.11 1.42 -14.34
CA VAL A 73 -2.28 1.58 -12.89
C VAL A 73 -1.28 2.57 -12.31
N LEU A 74 -0.01 2.51 -12.75
CA LEU A 74 1.00 3.48 -12.32
C LEU A 74 0.65 4.90 -12.81
N GLU A 75 0.23 5.04 -14.06
CA GLU A 75 -0.21 6.32 -14.61
C GLU A 75 -1.41 6.87 -13.84
N THR A 76 -2.36 6.02 -13.45
CA THR A 76 -3.51 6.39 -12.63
C THR A 76 -3.10 6.88 -11.24
N LEU A 77 -2.20 6.16 -10.56
CA LEU A 77 -1.65 6.60 -9.28
C LEU A 77 -0.98 7.99 -9.40
N GLN A 78 -0.27 8.24 -10.50
CA GLN A 78 0.38 9.53 -10.76
C GLN A 78 -0.64 10.63 -11.07
N ARG A 79 -1.59 10.37 -11.98
CA ARG A 79 -2.63 11.31 -12.41
C ARG A 79 -3.54 11.72 -11.26
N LYS A 80 -3.92 10.77 -10.39
CA LYS A 80 -4.67 11.06 -9.17
C LYS A 80 -3.83 11.77 -8.10
N GLY A 81 -2.51 11.87 -8.25
CA GLY A 81 -1.62 12.61 -7.34
C GLY A 81 -1.22 11.84 -6.08
N LEU A 82 -1.41 10.52 -6.04
CA LEU A 82 -1.11 9.69 -4.86
C LEU A 82 0.40 9.55 -4.59
N LEU A 83 1.25 9.76 -5.60
CA LEU A 83 2.71 9.51 -5.50
C LEU A 83 3.55 10.77 -5.23
N GLN A 84 2.92 11.93 -5.11
CA GLN A 84 3.61 13.23 -5.04
C GLN A 84 4.19 13.58 -3.67
N PHE A 85 3.84 12.83 -2.63
CA PHE A 85 4.15 13.21 -1.25
C PHE A 85 5.58 12.83 -0.84
N PRO A 86 6.19 13.60 0.08
CA PRO A 86 7.57 13.38 0.51
C PRO A 86 7.73 12.23 1.51
N GLY A 87 6.67 11.85 2.23
CA GLY A 87 6.75 10.83 3.29
C GLY A 87 6.25 9.43 2.91
N GLY A 88 5.93 9.18 1.64
CA GLY A 88 5.24 7.97 1.18
C GLY A 88 3.83 8.27 0.68
N VAL A 89 3.00 7.26 0.49
CA VAL A 89 1.64 7.36 -0.05
C VAL A 89 0.62 7.53 1.08
N PRO A 90 -0.29 8.52 1.01
CA PRO A 90 -1.36 8.67 1.99
C PRO A 90 -2.46 7.63 1.73
N THR A 91 -3.27 7.36 2.74
CA THR A 91 -4.37 6.39 2.67
C THR A 91 -5.54 6.82 1.79
N SER A 92 -5.70 8.12 1.57
CA SER A 92 -6.58 8.71 0.56
C SER A 92 -6.12 10.14 0.26
N LEU A 93 -6.79 10.83 -0.66
CA LEU A 93 -6.70 12.28 -0.83
C LEU A 93 -7.87 13.07 -0.22
N MET A 94 -8.78 12.40 0.49
CA MET A 94 -9.91 13.06 1.13
C MET A 94 -9.43 13.96 2.26
N LYS A 95 -9.76 15.26 2.19
CA LYS A 95 -9.35 16.27 3.17
C LYS A 95 -10.51 16.64 4.08
N GLY A 96 -10.19 17.01 5.32
CA GLY A 96 -11.18 17.52 6.27
C GLY A 96 -12.09 16.47 6.91
N THR A 97 -11.88 15.18 6.62
CA THR A 97 -12.66 14.07 7.20
C THR A 97 -12.31 13.81 8.67
N ASN A 98 -11.09 14.19 9.08
CA ASN A 98 -10.47 13.88 10.37
C ASN A 98 -10.37 12.37 10.67
N GLN A 99 -10.51 11.50 9.68
CA GLN A 99 -10.39 10.04 9.85
C GLN A 99 -8.93 9.56 9.86
N GLN A 100 -8.66 8.40 10.45
CA GLN A 100 -7.30 7.85 10.52
C GLN A 100 -6.77 7.36 9.18
N TRP A 101 -7.68 6.86 8.34
CA TRP A 101 -7.43 6.25 7.03
C TRP A 101 -7.69 7.24 5.89
N ASP A 102 -7.43 8.52 6.14
CA ASP A 102 -7.50 9.58 5.14
C ASP A 102 -6.27 10.48 5.17
N TYR A 103 -6.18 11.38 4.19
CA TYR A 103 -5.17 12.43 4.14
C TYR A 103 -5.07 13.21 5.48
N PRO A 104 -3.86 13.43 6.03
CA PRO A 104 -2.54 13.21 5.43
C PRO A 104 -1.84 11.92 5.89
N ASN A 105 -2.58 10.97 6.47
CA ASN A 105 -1.99 9.82 7.14
C ASN A 105 -1.58 8.74 6.12
N GLY A 106 -0.31 8.37 6.16
CA GLY A 106 0.22 7.17 5.52
C GLY A 106 0.42 6.05 6.53
N TRP A 107 0.13 4.84 6.10
CA TRP A 107 0.19 3.63 6.92
C TRP A 107 1.16 2.63 6.30
N ALA A 108 1.87 1.88 7.16
CA ALA A 108 2.87 0.90 6.73
C ALA A 108 2.27 -0.18 5.80
N PRO A 109 1.08 -0.77 6.08
CA PRO A 109 0.51 -1.80 5.21
C PRO A 109 0.23 -1.31 3.79
N ILE A 110 -0.42 -0.15 3.64
CA ILE A 110 -0.71 0.42 2.32
C ILE A 110 0.58 0.75 1.58
N ASN A 111 1.53 1.45 2.22
CA ASN A 111 2.79 1.79 1.58
C ASN A 111 3.54 0.53 1.12
N HIS A 112 3.59 -0.49 1.97
CA HIS A 112 4.21 -1.78 1.64
C HIS A 112 3.54 -2.45 0.43
N MET A 113 2.21 -2.54 0.40
CA MET A 113 1.49 -3.15 -0.72
C MET A 113 1.76 -2.40 -2.04
N ILE A 114 1.74 -1.07 -2.03
CA ILE A 114 2.02 -0.29 -3.25
C ILE A 114 3.48 -0.47 -3.71
N ILE A 115 4.44 -0.41 -2.78
CA ILE A 115 5.86 -0.61 -3.10
C ILE A 115 6.09 -2.00 -3.69
N GLU A 116 5.60 -3.05 -3.03
CA GLU A 116 5.81 -4.43 -3.47
C GLU A 116 5.05 -4.74 -4.77
N GLY A 117 3.83 -4.24 -4.93
CA GLY A 117 3.07 -4.40 -6.18
C GLY A 117 3.80 -3.79 -7.37
N LEU A 118 4.35 -2.59 -7.22
CA LEU A 118 5.14 -1.95 -8.27
C LEU A 118 6.48 -2.68 -8.51
N ARG A 119 7.15 -3.15 -7.45
CA ARG A 119 8.44 -3.85 -7.54
C ARG A 119 8.36 -5.17 -8.33
N LYS A 120 7.25 -5.89 -8.18
CA LYS A 120 7.03 -7.22 -8.80
C LYS A 120 6.69 -7.19 -10.29
N SER A 121 6.37 -6.03 -10.85
CA SER A 121 5.91 -5.85 -12.24
C SER A 121 6.91 -6.23 -13.35
N ASN A 122 8.16 -6.60 -13.03
CA ASN A 122 9.26 -6.79 -14.00
C ASN A 122 9.45 -5.61 -14.97
N HIS A 123 8.95 -4.42 -14.64
CA HIS A 123 9.00 -3.22 -15.48
C HIS A 123 9.96 -2.18 -14.85
N PRO A 124 11.04 -1.76 -15.53
CA PRO A 124 12.07 -0.89 -14.94
C PRO A 124 11.54 0.42 -14.34
N ILE A 125 10.59 1.08 -15.03
CA ILE A 125 10.00 2.34 -14.55
C ILE A 125 9.20 2.12 -13.26
N MET A 126 8.48 1.00 -13.14
CA MET A 126 7.69 0.67 -11.96
C MET A 126 8.59 0.29 -10.79
N GLN A 127 9.65 -0.49 -11.04
CA GLN A 127 10.66 -0.83 -10.04
C GLN A 127 11.39 0.42 -9.52
N GLN A 128 11.74 1.35 -10.41
CA GLN A 128 12.31 2.64 -10.03
C GLN A 128 11.33 3.45 -9.16
N LYS A 129 10.05 3.47 -9.53
CA LYS A 129 9.02 4.16 -8.73
C LYS A 129 8.84 3.51 -7.36
N ALA A 130 8.84 2.18 -7.29
CA ALA A 130 8.78 1.44 -6.04
C ALA A 130 9.92 1.83 -5.10
N PHE A 131 11.14 1.89 -5.64
CA PHE A 131 12.32 2.32 -4.88
C PHE A 131 12.20 3.75 -4.36
N GLU A 132 11.72 4.69 -5.18
CA GLU A 132 11.51 6.08 -4.76
C GLU A 132 10.49 6.20 -3.61
N ILE A 133 9.38 5.48 -3.71
CA ILE A 133 8.34 5.46 -2.67
C ILE A 133 8.90 4.83 -1.39
N ALA A 134 9.62 3.71 -1.50
CA ALA A 134 10.26 3.04 -0.36
C ALA A 134 11.25 3.97 0.34
N ASN A 135 12.10 4.67 -0.42
CA ASN A 135 13.06 5.60 0.13
C ASN A 135 12.38 6.77 0.87
N LYS A 136 11.30 7.33 0.31
CA LYS A 136 10.48 8.36 0.98
C LYS A 136 9.88 7.85 2.30
N TRP A 137 9.26 6.67 2.27
CA TRP A 137 8.62 6.06 3.44
C TRP A 137 9.64 5.75 4.54
N VAL A 138 10.73 5.05 4.22
CA VAL A 138 11.77 4.67 5.19
C VAL A 138 12.44 5.90 5.79
N ASN A 139 12.79 6.91 4.99
CA ASN A 139 13.38 8.14 5.51
C ASN A 139 12.43 8.89 6.44
N ARG A 140 11.13 8.96 6.12
CA ARG A 140 10.13 9.56 7.02
C ARG A 140 10.09 8.84 8.36
N ASN A 141 10.02 7.51 8.32
CA ASN A 141 9.96 6.67 9.51
C ASN A 141 11.22 6.86 10.37
N TYR A 142 12.39 6.83 9.73
CA TYR A 142 13.68 7.00 10.38
C TYR A 142 13.85 8.39 11.02
N GLN A 143 13.41 9.46 10.34
CA GLN A 143 13.45 10.81 10.91
C GLN A 143 12.63 10.94 12.20
N LEU A 144 11.42 10.35 12.25
CA LEU A 144 10.62 10.30 13.48
C LEU A 144 11.28 9.44 14.55
N TYR A 145 11.79 8.27 14.17
CA TYR A 145 12.51 7.41 15.09
C TYR A 145 13.71 8.12 15.72
N GLN A 146 14.48 8.89 14.92
CA GLN A 146 15.64 9.60 15.44
C GLN A 146 15.27 10.66 16.48
N LYS A 147 14.10 11.29 16.32
CA LYS A 147 13.56 12.31 17.24
C LYS A 147 12.92 11.70 18.49
N ASP A 148 12.05 10.72 18.31
CA ASP A 148 11.16 10.22 19.36
C ASP A 148 11.66 8.91 19.99
N LYS A 149 12.64 8.24 19.36
CA LYS A 149 13.14 6.89 19.69
C LYS A 149 12.05 5.82 19.69
N LYS A 150 11.04 6.01 18.85
CA LYS A 150 9.82 5.20 18.75
C LYS A 150 9.41 5.04 17.29
N MET A 151 8.72 3.93 17.01
CA MET A 151 8.00 3.72 15.75
C MET A 151 6.51 3.95 16.00
N TRP A 152 5.87 4.62 15.06
CA TRP A 152 4.46 5.00 15.17
C TRP A 152 3.60 4.10 14.29
N GLU A 153 2.34 3.98 14.65
CA GLU A 153 1.34 3.24 13.87
C GLU A 153 1.12 3.87 12.49
N LYS A 154 1.07 5.21 12.43
CA LYS A 154 0.86 6.00 11.20
C LYS A 154 1.69 7.29 11.20
N TYR A 155 1.93 7.80 10.00
CA TYR A 155 2.84 8.93 9.74
C TYR A 155 2.15 10.00 8.88
N ASP A 156 2.38 11.29 9.17
CA ASP A 156 2.00 12.34 8.23
C ASP A 156 2.96 12.30 7.04
N VAL A 157 2.43 11.97 5.86
CA VAL A 157 3.26 11.84 4.66
C VAL A 157 3.29 13.12 3.82
N ALA A 158 2.40 14.07 4.09
CA ALA A 158 2.10 15.17 3.18
C ALA A 158 3.05 16.38 3.33
N LYS A 159 3.58 16.63 4.53
CA LYS A 159 4.44 17.80 4.79
C LYS A 159 5.91 17.40 4.80
N ALA A 160 6.79 18.29 4.33
CA ALA A 160 8.24 18.03 4.34
C ALA A 160 8.78 17.91 5.78
N TYR A 161 8.35 18.81 6.66
CA TYR A 161 8.69 18.74 8.08
C TYR A 161 7.93 17.61 8.78
N VAL A 162 8.62 16.98 9.72
CA VAL A 162 8.16 15.82 10.44
C VAL A 162 7.23 16.24 11.58
N ARG A 163 5.95 15.81 11.55
CA ARG A 163 5.01 15.96 12.66
C ARG A 163 4.34 14.64 13.00
N ALA A 164 3.89 14.51 14.25
CA ALA A 164 3.07 13.37 14.66
C ALA A 164 1.78 13.35 13.83
N ALA A 165 1.44 12.17 13.30
CA ALA A 165 0.16 11.93 12.67
C ALA A 165 -0.98 12.06 13.69
N LYS A 166 -2.16 12.51 13.22
CA LYS A 166 -3.34 12.79 14.05
C LYS A 166 -4.61 12.32 13.34
N GLY A 167 -5.74 12.34 14.05
CA GLY A 167 -7.05 12.02 13.50
C GLY A 167 -7.58 10.65 13.92
N GLY A 168 -8.91 10.52 13.79
CA GLY A 168 -9.81 9.43 14.17
C GLY A 168 -10.08 9.29 15.66
N GLU A 169 -10.58 8.12 16.03
CA GLU A 169 -11.20 7.83 17.34
C GLU A 169 -10.22 7.87 18.53
N TYR A 170 -8.91 7.73 18.29
CA TYR A 170 -7.90 7.66 19.35
C TYR A 170 -6.56 8.27 18.93
N GLU A 171 -5.72 8.56 19.93
CA GLU A 171 -4.36 9.06 19.73
C GLU A 171 -3.48 8.04 18.99
N ASN A 172 -2.47 8.55 18.28
CA ASN A 172 -1.54 7.72 17.52
C ASN A 172 -0.74 6.78 18.45
N GLN A 173 -0.72 5.49 18.13
CA GLN A 173 -0.09 4.49 18.99
C GLN A 173 1.38 4.28 18.64
N VAL A 174 2.15 3.85 19.64
CA VAL A 174 3.54 3.43 19.48
C VAL A 174 3.55 1.93 19.22
N ILE A 175 4.17 1.50 18.13
CA ILE A 175 4.38 0.06 17.89
C ILE A 175 5.50 -0.38 18.84
N GLY A 176 5.17 -1.30 19.75
CA GLY A 176 6.14 -1.89 20.67
C GLY A 176 7.24 -2.62 19.92
N LEU A 177 8.40 -1.98 19.76
CA LEU A 177 9.63 -2.72 19.49
C LEU A 177 10.02 -3.45 20.77
N ILE A 178 10.25 -4.75 20.69
CA ILE A 178 11.14 -5.43 21.64
C ILE A 178 12.51 -4.80 21.43
N VAL A 179 12.80 -3.75 22.19
CA VAL A 179 14.13 -3.18 22.29
C VAL A 179 14.95 -4.21 23.03
N PHE A 180 15.75 -5.02 22.32
CA PHE A 180 16.88 -5.68 22.94
C PHE A 180 17.79 -4.58 23.47
N HIS A 181 17.66 -4.26 24.76
CA HIS A 181 18.62 -3.46 25.48
C HIS A 181 19.93 -4.26 25.46
N HIS A 182 20.84 -3.93 24.55
CA HIS A 182 22.21 -4.38 24.69
C HIS A 182 22.80 -3.62 25.88
N GLN A 183 22.66 -4.19 27.08
CA GLN A 183 23.39 -3.69 28.23
C GLN A 183 24.88 -3.81 27.90
N ASN A 184 25.54 -2.66 27.79
CA ASN A 184 27.00 -2.58 27.78
C ASN A 184 27.50 -3.12 29.12
N VAL A 185 27.84 -4.40 29.17
CA VAL A 185 28.65 -4.96 30.26
C VAL A 185 30.09 -4.50 30.03
N ARG A 186 30.39 -3.23 30.36
CA ARG A 186 31.78 -2.84 30.67
C ARG A 186 32.04 -3.27 32.11
N ASN A 187 32.52 -4.50 32.25
CA ASN A 187 33.11 -4.95 33.49
C ASN A 187 34.46 -4.26 33.68
N LYS A 188 34.57 -3.62 34.85
CA LYS A 188 35.80 -3.15 35.48
C LYS A 188 36.88 -4.23 35.41
N ARG A 189 38.07 -3.86 34.96
CA ARG A 189 39.36 -4.09 35.61
C ARG A 189 40.38 -3.11 35.03
#